data_AF-A0A7C7SDY0-F1
#
_entry.id   AF-A0A7C7SDY0-F1
#
_cell.length_a   1.000
_cell.length_b   1.000
_cell.length_c   1.000
_cell.angle_alpha   90.00
_cell.angle_beta   90.00
_cell.angle_gamma   90.00
#
_symmetry.space_group_name_H-M   'P 1'
#
loop_
_entity.id
_entity.type
_entity.pdbx_description
1 polymer ?
#
loop_
_entity_poly.entity_id
_entity_poly.type
_entity_poly.pdbx_seq_one_letter_code
_entity_poly.pdbx_strand_id
1 'polypeptide(L)' 'GNGRFRAFDQETGEVLWEINLGSPVTGFPITYAVDGRQYVVASTGTRTEGLTPELRPSAGNNLFVFALPD' A
#
# COMPACT_ATOMS: atom_id res chain seq x y z
N GLY A 1 7.96 0.53 -7.61
CA GLY A 1 7.25 1.62 -6.89
C GLY A 1 8.00 1.93 -5.60
N ASN A 2 8.01 3.17 -5.14
CA ASN A 2 8.83 3.63 -4.01
C ASN A 2 8.20 3.39 -2.62
N GLY A 3 7.30 2.40 -2.51
CA GLY A 3 6.65 1.99 -1.27
C GLY A 3 5.54 2.91 -0.75
N ARG A 4 5.17 3.96 -1.49
CA ARG A 4 4.05 4.82 -1.12
C ARG A 4 2.70 4.17 -1.40
N PHE A 5 1.86 4.10 -0.38
CA PHE A 5 0.46 3.73 -0.45
C PHE A 5 -0.39 4.98 -0.19
N ARG A 6 -1.37 5.25 -1.07
CA ARG A 6 -2.09 6.52 -1.13
C ARG A 6 -3.59 6.31 -1.24
N ALA A 7 -4.35 7.20 -0.61
CA ALA A 7 -5.77 7.39 -0.87
C ALA A 7 -5.95 8.70 -1.64
N PHE A 8 -6.71 8.63 -2.73
CA PHE A 8 -7.00 9.77 -3.59
C PHE A 8 -8.47 10.15 -3.49
N ASP A 9 -8.74 11.44 -3.62
CA ASP A 9 -10.08 11.94 -3.91
C ASP A 9 -10.52 11.46 -5.31
N GLN A 10 -11.74 10.95 -5.42
CA GLN A 10 -12.21 10.30 -6.66
C GLN A 10 -12.49 11.28 -7.81
N GLU A 11 -12.80 12.54 -7.50
CA GLU A 11 -13.23 13.54 -8.49
C GLU A 11 -12.04 14.37 -8.98
N THR A 12 -11.18 14.75 -8.04
CA THR A 12 -10.08 15.68 -8.26
C THR A 12 -8.73 14.98 -8.43
N GLY A 13 -8.59 13.76 -7.90
CA GLY A 13 -7.30 13.06 -7.84
C GLY A 13 -6.33 13.62 -6.80
N GLU A 14 -6.79 14.48 -5.88
CA GLU A 14 -5.98 14.98 -4.77
C GLU A 14 -5.57 13.84 -3.83
N VAL A 15 -4.35 13.88 -3.28
CA VAL A 15 -3.90 12.90 -2.28
C VAL A 15 -4.46 13.30 -0.92
N LEU A 16 -5.45 12.55 -0.43
CA LEU A 16 -6.06 12.77 0.89
C LEU A 16 -5.24 12.13 2.02
N TRP A 17 -4.50 11.06 1.73
CA TRP A 17 -3.66 10.37 2.69
C TRP A 17 -2.53 9.60 2.00
N GLU A 18 -1.37 9.52 2.65
CA GLU A 18 -0.21 8.77 2.17
C GLU A 18 0.57 8.16 3.33
N ILE A 19 1.06 6.93 3.15
CA ILE A 19 2.08 6.33 4.01
C ILE A 19 3.18 5.68 3.15
N ASN A 20 4.41 5.68 3.65
CA ASN A 20 5.49 4.88 3.09
C ASN A 20 5.59 3.54 3.84
N LEU A 21 5.33 2.44 3.13
CA LEU A 21 5.36 1.08 3.65
C LEU A 21 6.77 0.46 3.67
N GLY A 22 7.79 1.23 3.24
CA GLY A 22 9.20 0.80 3.21
C GLY A 22 9.55 -0.15 2.06
N SER A 23 8.58 -0.85 1.50
CA SER A 23 8.74 -1.80 0.38
C SER A 23 7.71 -1.56 -0.72
N PRO A 24 7.99 -1.95 -1.99
CA PRO A 24 7.04 -1.77 -3.08
C PRO A 24 5.71 -2.47 -2.78
N VAL A 25 4.60 -1.79 -3.10
CA VAL A 25 3.26 -2.40 -3.09
C VAL A 25 3.14 -3.32 -4.29
N THR A 26 2.85 -4.61 -4.04
CA THR A 26 2.90 -5.66 -5.06
C THR A 26 1.55 -6.27 -5.41
N GLY A 27 0.58 -6.23 -4.49
CA GLY A 27 -0.80 -6.65 -4.72
C GLY A 27 -1.77 -5.49 -4.98
N PHE A 28 -3.00 -5.85 -5.37
CA PHE A 28 -4.12 -4.93 -5.35
C PHE A 28 -4.65 -4.78 -3.92
N PRO A 29 -4.92 -3.55 -3.44
CA PRO A 29 -5.56 -3.35 -2.16
C PRO A 29 -6.95 -3.99 -2.11
N ILE A 30 -7.35 -4.48 -0.94
CA ILE A 30 -8.71 -4.99 -0.69
C ILE A 30 -9.31 -4.33 0.55
N THR A 31 -10.63 -4.36 0.68
CA THR A 31 -11.35 -3.96 1.89
C THR A 31 -12.26 -5.07 2.39
N TYR A 32 -12.44 -5.16 3.71
CA TYR A 32 -13.37 -6.07 4.37
C TYR A 32 -13.89 -5.43 5.66
N ALA A 33 -14.91 -6.03 6.27
CA ALA A 33 -15.46 -5.58 7.55
C ALA A 33 -15.56 -6.72 8.57
N VAL A 34 -15.29 -6.42 9.83
CA VAL A 34 -15.48 -7.32 10.99
C VAL A 34 -16.21 -6.53 12.06
N ASP A 35 -17.32 -7.06 12.56
CA ASP A 35 -18.14 -6.42 13.60
C ASP A 35 -18.50 -4.96 13.31
N GLY A 36 -18.79 -4.65 12.03
CA GLY A 36 -19.15 -3.31 11.58
C GLY A 36 -17.96 -2.34 11.36
N ARG A 37 -16.73 -2.73 11.70
CA ARG A 37 -15.53 -1.93 11.43
C ARG A 37 -14.91 -2.29 10.08
N GLN A 38 -14.63 -1.28 9.26
CA GLN A 38 -14.01 -1.44 7.95
C GLN A 38 -12.47 -1.44 8.05
N TYR A 39 -11.85 -2.30 7.24
CA TYR A 39 -10.41 -2.44 7.12
C TYR A 39 -9.97 -2.33 5.67
N VAL A 40 -8.76 -1.80 5.46
CA VAL A 40 -8.08 -1.77 4.16
C VAL A 40 -6.77 -2.53 4.27
N VAL A 41 -6.49 -3.39 3.29
CA VAL A 41 -5.29 -4.24 3.28
C VAL A 41 -4.43 -3.93 2.07
N ALA A 42 -3.12 -3.82 2.30
CA ALA A 42 -2.12 -3.71 1.24
C ALA A 42 -0.95 -4.65 1.50
N SER A 43 -0.47 -5.33 0.45
CA SER A 43 0.72 -6.17 0.52
C SER A 43 1.93 -5.49 -0.09
N THR A 44 3.06 -5.61 0.59
CA THR A 44 4.36 -5.29 0.03
C THR A 44 5.15 -6.53 -0.28
N GLY A 45 6.10 -6.40 -1.19
CA GLY A 45 7.05 -7.45 -1.49
C GLY A 45 8.03 -7.03 -2.56
N THR A 46 8.94 -7.93 -2.87
CA THR A 46 9.86 -7.75 -3.99
C THR A 46 9.12 -8.03 -5.28
N ARG A 47 9.09 -7.05 -6.20
CA ARG A 47 8.80 -7.35 -7.60
C ARG A 47 10.11 -7.73 -8.27
N THR A 48 10.16 -8.91 -8.86
CA THR A 48 11.27 -9.36 -9.70
C THR A 48 11.18 -8.66 -11.06
N GLU A 49 11.39 -7.34 -11.09
CA GLU A 49 11.36 -6.54 -12.31
C GLU A 49 12.79 -6.05 -12.54
N GLY A 50 13.60 -6.88 -13.20
CA GLY A 50 14.98 -6.58 -13.59
C GLY A 50 15.10 -5.54 -14.70
N LEU A 51 14.34 -4.44 -14.61
CA LEU A 51 14.37 -3.34 -15.59
C LEU A 51 15.00 -2.06 -15.03
N THR A 52 15.22 -1.98 -13.71
CA THR A 52 15.90 -0.86 -13.03
C THR A 52 16.75 -1.35 -11.84
N PRO A 53 17.92 -1.98 -12.06
CA PRO A 53 18.76 -2.56 -11.01
C PRO A 53 19.36 -1.53 -10.03
N GLU A 54 19.33 -0.24 -10.37
CA GLU A 54 19.80 0.87 -9.53
C GLU A 54 18.82 1.18 -8.39
N LEU A 55 17.53 0.88 -8.59
CA LEU A 55 16.54 0.99 -7.54
C LEU A 55 16.65 -0.26 -6.65
N ARG A 56 17.09 -0.06 -5.40
CA ARG A 56 17.11 -1.09 -4.36
C ARG A 56 16.02 -0.84 -3.31
N PRO A 57 14.73 -1.07 -3.59
CA PRO A 57 13.71 -1.09 -2.55
C PRO A 57 13.99 -2.20 -1.53
N SER A 58 13.51 -2.04 -0.30
CA SER A 58 13.50 -3.13 0.67
C SER A 58 12.68 -4.31 0.14
N ALA A 59 13.15 -5.52 0.40
CA ALA A 59 12.56 -6.79 -0.04
C ALA A 59 11.53 -7.38 0.94
N GLY A 60 11.05 -6.58 1.91
CA GLY A 60 10.12 -7.02 2.94
C GLY A 60 8.76 -7.45 2.38
N ASN A 61 8.41 -8.71 2.61
CA ASN A 61 7.08 -9.26 2.33
C ASN A 61 6.20 -9.04 3.57
N ASN A 62 5.32 -8.04 3.52
CA ASN A 62 4.46 -7.68 4.64
C ASN A 62 3.01 -7.51 4.19
N LEU A 63 2.09 -7.73 5.13
CA LEU A 63 0.68 -7.39 4.98
C LEU A 63 0.37 -6.25 5.96
N PHE A 64 -0.05 -5.10 5.43
CA PHE A 64 -0.47 -3.95 6.22
C PHE A 64 -1.99 -3.91 6.28
N VAL A 65 -2.54 -3.72 7.48
CA VAL A 65 -3.98 -3.58 7.72
C VAL A 65 -4.22 -2.22 8.36
N PHE A 66 -5.11 -1.42 7.76
CA PHE A 66 -5.45 -0.07 8.20
C PHE A 66 -6.92 0.01 8.62
N ALA A 67 -7.19 0.81 9.64
CA ALA A 67 -8.52 1.23 10.05
C ALA A 67 -8.44 2.64 10.66
N LEU A 68 -9.57 3.34 10.72
CA LEU A 68 -9.66 4.59 11.50
C LEU A 68 -9.51 4.30 12.99
N PRO A 69 -9.04 5.27 13.80
CA PRO A 69 -9.11 5.20 15.26
C PRO A 69 -10.54 4.94 15.75
N ASP A 70 -10.65 4.48 17.01
CA ASP A 70 -11.95 4.31 17.68
C ASP A 70 -12.61 5.65 18.02
#